data_AF-A0A0E2D526-F1
#
_entry.id   AF-A0A0E2D526-F1
#
_cell.length_a   1.000
_cell.length_b   1.000
_cell.length_c   1.000
_cell.angle_alpha   90.00
_cell.angle_beta   90.00
_cell.angle_gamma   90.00
#
_symmetry.space_group_name_H-M   'P 1'
#
loop_
_entity.id
_entity.type
_entity.pdbx_description
1 polymer ?
#
loop_
_entity_poly.entity_id
_entity_poly.type
_entity_poly.pdbx_seq_one_letter_code
_entity_poly.pdbx_strand_id
1 'polypeptide(L)' 'MSQTKSVYIVDFINQETQIQSNPFNIFVEESEGSGACNTTGIFSGCDSKRPFSCSDAIRPAKCYFRASDCQNDVYCY' A
#
# COMPACT_ATOMS: atom_id res chain seq x y z
N MET A 1 -10.37 10.27 1.37
CA MET A 1 -9.80 9.35 0.37
C MET A 1 -9.17 10.20 -0.71
N SER A 2 -7.85 10.12 -0.88
CA SER A 2 -7.11 10.81 -1.94
C SER A 2 -6.72 9.75 -2.96
N GLN A 3 -7.07 9.97 -4.23
CA GLN A 3 -6.71 9.06 -5.32
C GLN A 3 -5.77 9.82 -6.26
N THR A 4 -4.58 9.28 -6.46
CA THR A 4 -3.64 9.82 -7.45
C THR A 4 -3.83 9.07 -8.76
N LYS A 5 -4.20 9.82 -9.80
CA LYS A 5 -4.30 9.29 -11.17
C LYS A 5 -3.02 9.63 -11.92
N SER A 6 -2.31 8.60 -12.36
CA SER A 6 -1.10 8.72 -13.16
C SER A 6 -1.30 8.05 -14.51
N VAL A 7 -0.91 8.75 -15.58
CA VAL A 7 -0.97 8.25 -16.96
C VAL A 7 0.40 7.74 -17.33
N TYR A 8 0.48 6.50 -17.80
CA TYR A 8 1.73 5.86 -18.19
C TYR A 8 1.72 5.51 -19.67
N ILE A 9 2.89 5.68 -20.28
CA ILE A 9 3.21 5.20 -21.63
C ILE A 9 4.51 4.42 -21.48
N VAL A 10 4.55 3.20 -21.99
CA VAL A 10 5.74 2.35 -21.97
C VAL A 10 6.38 2.39 -23.35
N ASP A 11 7.64 2.81 -23.40
CA ASP A 11 8.49 2.75 -24.59
C ASP A 11 9.25 1.42 -24.62
N PHE A 12 8.91 0.55 -25.58
CA PHE A 12 9.70 -0.64 -25.88
C PHE A 12 10.73 -0.27 -26.95
N ILE A 13 11.99 -0.16 -26.52
CA ILE A 13 13.11 0.15 -27.41
C ILE A 13 13.87 -1.14 -27.68
N ASN A 14 13.72 -1.68 -28.90
CA ASN A 14 14.63 -2.66 -29.46
C ASN A 14 15.51 -1.96 -30.51
N GLN A 15 16.70 -2.50 -30.79
CA GLN A 15 17.79 -1.91 -31.58
C GLN A 15 17.36 -1.35 -32.97
N GLU A 16 16.19 -1.74 -33.49
CA GLU A 16 15.66 -1.31 -34.78
C GLU A 16 14.19 -0.82 -34.75
N THR A 17 13.50 -0.95 -33.61
CA THR A 17 12.07 -0.60 -33.50
C THR A 17 11.74 0.03 -32.15
N GLN A 18 11.10 1.19 -32.20
CA GLN A 18 10.46 1.82 -31.04
C GLN A 18 8.95 1.59 -31.14
N ILE A 19 8.39 0.88 -30.16
CA ILE A 19 6.95 0.66 -30.06
C ILE A 19 6.47 1.30 -28.76
N GLN A 20 5.50 2.23 -28.86
CA GLN A 20 4.81 2.77 -27.70
C GLN A 20 3.57 1.95 -27.39
N SER A 21 3.34 1.71 -26.10
CA SER A 21 2.04 1.22 -25.64
C SER A 21 0.96 2.28 -25.87
N ASN A 22 -0.30 1.85 -25.96
CA ASN A 22 -1.40 2.78 -25.73
C ASN A 22 -1.31 3.35 -24.31
N PRO A 23 -1.72 4.61 -24.07
CA PRO A 23 -1.76 5.17 -22.73
C PRO A 23 -2.67 4.33 -21.83
N PHE A 24 -2.21 4.03 -20.62
CA PHE A 24 -3.04 3.40 -19.59
C PHE A 24 -2.96 4.19 -18.28
N ASN A 25 -4.03 4.09 -17.50
CA ASN A 25 -4.13 4.77 -16.21
C ASN A 25 -3.80 3.77 -15.10
N ILE A 26 -2.95 4.17 -14.16
CA ILE A 26 -2.88 3.52 -12.85
C ILE A 26 -3.56 4.46 -11.85
N PHE A 27 -4.49 3.91 -11.09
CA PHE A 27 -5.15 4.59 -9.99
C PHE A 27 -4.51 4.08 -8.70
N VAL A 28 -3.82 4.95 -7.99
CA VAL A 28 -3.31 4.65 -6.65
C VAL A 28 -4.32 5.23 -5.66
N GLU A 29 -5.01 4.35 -4.96
CA GLU A 29 -5.91 4.71 -3.87
C GLU A 29 -5.20 4.41 -2.56
N GLU A 30 -4.94 5.45 -1.78
CA GLU A 30 -4.52 5.28 -0.39
C GLU A 30 -5.75 4.87 0.42
N SER A 31 -5.93 3.56 0.58
CA SER A 31 -6.95 2.99 1.44
C SER A 31 -6.49 2.98 2.90
N GLU A 32 -7.42 3.13 3.85
CA GLU A 32 -7.12 2.91 5.26
C GLU A 32 -6.55 1.48 5.44
N GLY A 33 -5.27 1.38 5.82
CA GLY A 33 -4.57 0.10 5.99
C GLY A 33 -3.54 -0.21 4.91
N SER A 34 -3.35 0.62 3.87
CA SER A 34 -2.26 0.38 2.92
C SER A 34 -0.92 0.75 3.55
N GLY A 35 -0.11 -0.26 3.82
CA GLY A 35 1.22 -0.11 4.41
C GLY A 35 1.81 -1.47 4.74
N ALA A 36 3.09 -1.50 5.08
CA ALA A 36 3.73 -2.71 5.59
C ALA A 36 3.31 -2.92 7.04
N CYS A 37 2.90 -4.13 7.39
CA CYS A 37 2.59 -4.45 8.77
C CYS A 37 3.81 -4.23 9.69
N ASN A 38 3.68 -3.41 10.73
CA ASN A 38 4.75 -3.37 11.74
C ASN A 38 4.81 -4.71 12.46
N THR A 39 5.99 -5.33 12.48
CA THR A 39 6.20 -6.60 13.18
C THR A 39 6.89 -6.40 14.54
N THR A 40 7.28 -5.16 14.85
CA THR A 40 8.01 -4.79 16.05
C THR A 40 7.38 -3.56 16.72
N GLY A 41 7.39 -3.56 18.06
CA GLY A 41 6.85 -2.46 18.86
C GLY A 41 5.33 -2.29 18.75
N ILE A 42 4.83 -1.22 19.36
CA ILE A 42 3.43 -0.81 19.30
C ILE A 42 3.32 0.30 18.25
N PHE A 43 2.50 0.08 17.22
CA PHE A 43 2.24 1.09 16.20
C PHE A 43 1.58 2.33 16.84
N SER A 44 1.95 3.53 16.37
CA SER A 44 1.40 4.78 16.91
C SER A 44 -0.13 4.80 16.80
N GLY A 45 -0.83 5.00 17.92
CA GLY A 45 -2.29 4.99 17.97
C GLY A 45 -2.91 3.61 18.23
N CYS A 46 -2.10 2.55 18.29
CA CYS A 46 -2.51 1.25 18.81
C CYS A 46 -2.20 1.10 20.31
N ASP A 47 -2.83 0.11 20.95
CA ASP A 47 -2.61 -0.24 22.35
C ASP A 47 -1.69 -1.46 22.50
N SER A 48 -1.21 -1.73 23.72
CA SER A 48 -0.30 -2.85 23.99
C SER A 48 -0.93 -4.24 23.82
N LYS A 49 -2.26 -4.35 23.78
CA LYS A 49 -2.95 -5.61 23.50
C LYS A 49 -3.06 -5.85 22.00
N ARG A 50 -3.12 -4.80 21.18
CA ARG A 50 -3.21 -4.91 19.72
C ARG A 50 -2.12 -4.04 19.09
N PRO A 51 -0.85 -4.43 19.19
CA PRO A 51 0.25 -3.54 18.86
C PRO A 51 0.50 -3.38 17.36
N PHE A 52 -0.13 -4.20 16.52
CA PHE A 52 0.20 -4.31 15.10
C PHE A 52 -0.76 -3.54 14.20
N SER A 53 -0.24 -2.85 13.19
CA SER A 53 -1.02 -2.15 12.16
C SER A 53 -0.17 -1.98 10.90
N CYS A 54 -0.85 -1.87 9.77
CA CYS A 54 -0.28 -1.60 8.45
C CYS A 54 -0.75 -0.25 7.89
N SER A 55 -1.24 0.64 8.74
CA SER A 55 -1.65 1.97 8.29
C SER A 55 -0.45 2.90 8.18
N ASP A 56 -0.34 3.64 7.09
CA ASP A 56 0.59 4.77 7.01
C ASP A 56 0.07 6.04 7.75
N ALA A 57 -1.13 5.97 8.33
CA ALA A 57 -1.72 7.07 9.09
C ALA A 57 -1.23 7.10 10.54
N ILE A 58 -1.09 8.30 11.10
CA ILE A 58 -0.69 8.55 12.51
C ILE A 58 -1.66 7.86 13.51
N ARG A 59 -2.92 7.66 13.10
CA ARG A 59 -3.93 6.90 13.83
C ARG A 59 -4.50 5.82 12.92
N PRO A 60 -4.19 4.54 13.16
CA PRO A 60 -4.67 3.47 12.31
C PRO A 60 -6.15 3.21 12.55
N ALA A 61 -6.88 2.88 11.48
CA ALA A 61 -8.27 2.46 11.57
C ALA A 61 -8.41 1.08 12.25
N LYS A 62 -7.37 0.24 12.18
CA LYS A 62 -7.40 -1.15 12.64
C LYS A 62 -6.07 -1.54 13.28
N CYS A 63 -6.16 -2.16 14.45
CA CYS A 63 -5.04 -2.69 15.21
C CYS A 63 -5.24 -4.19 15.47
N TYR A 64 -4.18 -4.98 15.30
CA TYR A 64 -4.21 -6.44 15.40
C TYR A 64 -3.44 -6.95 16.62
N PHE A 65 -3.92 -8.06 17.19
CA PHE A 65 -3.26 -8.75 18.30
C PHE A 65 -2.03 -9.54 17.85
N ARG A 66 -2.07 -10.19 16.67
CA ARG A 66 -0.95 -10.94 16.09
C ARG A 66 -0.43 -10.25 14.84
N ALA A 67 0.88 -10.28 14.64
CA ALA A 67 1.51 -9.81 13.42
C ALA A 67 1.02 -10.61 12.19
N SER A 68 0.74 -11.91 12.35
CA SER A 68 0.18 -12.75 11.29
C SER A 68 -1.19 -12.25 10.79
N ASP A 69 -2.04 -11.75 11.69
CA ASP A 69 -3.38 -11.31 11.31
C ASP A 69 -3.33 -10.00 10.53
N CYS A 70 -2.36 -9.15 10.88
CA CYS A 70 -2.03 -7.92 10.15
C CYS A 70 -1.41 -8.24 8.78
N GLN A 71 -0.44 -9.16 8.70
CA GLN A 71 0.19 -9.56 7.42
C GLN A 71 -0.77 -10.26 6.43
N ASN A 72 -1.84 -10.89 6.94
CA ASN A 72 -2.84 -11.57 6.11
C ASN A 72 -4.08 -10.70 5.83
N ASP A 73 -4.12 -9.46 6.34
CA ASP A 73 -5.25 -8.58 6.04
C ASP A 73 -5.11 -8.03 4.62
N VAL A 74 -6.21 -8.06 3.88
CA VAL A 74 -6.27 -7.70 2.45
C VAL A 74 -5.88 -6.25 2.18
N TYR A 75 -5.89 -5.40 3.20
CA TYR A 75 -5.52 -4.00 3.09
C TYR A 75 -4.02 -3.76 3.36
N CYS A 76 -3.31 -4.71 3.98
CA CYS A 76 -1.88 -4.63 4.26
C CYS A 76 -1.04 -5.27 3.12
N TYR A 77 0.12 -4.69 2.78
CA TYR A 77 1.05 -5.23 1.77
C TYR A 77 2.38 -5.72 2.33
#